data_AF-W7AUF7-F1
#
_entry.id   AF-W7AUF7-F1
#
_cell.length_a   1.000
_cell.length_b   1.000
_cell.length_c   1.000
_cell.angle_alpha   90.00
_cell.angle_beta   90.00
_cell.angle_gamma   90.00
#
_symmetry.space_group_name_H-M   'P 1'
#
loop_
_entity.id
_entity.type
_entity.pdbx_description
1 polymer ?
#
loop_
_entity_poly.entity_id
_entity_poly.type
_entity_poly.pdbx_seq_one_letter_code
_entity_poly.pdbx_strand_id
1 'polypeptide(L)' 'MSLEQIGEVLEEAFSKGSVVSLQMAELNEEHMYEADLTGKVISFLENRIYVQEKKGAIQIVSIEKIRHAEIIY' A
#
# COMPACT_ATOMS: atom_id res chain seq x y z
N MET A 1 8.56 -8.07 3.74
CA MET A 1 8.53 -7.67 5.17
C MET A 1 7.55 -8.58 5.89
N SER A 2 7.55 -8.63 7.22
CA SER A 2 6.44 -9.28 7.94
C SER A 2 5.16 -8.44 7.82
N LEU A 3 3.99 -9.03 8.04
CA LEU A 3 2.72 -8.29 8.03
C LEU A 3 2.69 -7.19 9.09
N GLU A 4 3.27 -7.45 10.27
CA GLU A 4 3.40 -6.48 11.35
C GLU A 4 4.22 -5.26 10.92
N GLN A 5 5.38 -5.47 10.32
CA GLN A 5 6.22 -4.37 9.80
C GLN A 5 5.53 -3.57 8.70
N ILE A 6 4.76 -4.24 7.83
CA ILE A 6 3.98 -3.55 6.78
C ILE A 6 2.88 -2.71 7.43
N GLY A 7 2.17 -3.26 8.42
CA GLY A 7 1.16 -2.55 9.19
C GLY A 7 1.71 -1.28 9.84
N GLU A 8 2.85 -1.39 10.54
CA GLU A 8 3.52 -0.25 11.18
C GLU A 8 3.82 0.89 10.19
N VAL A 9 4.37 0.57 9.02
CA VAL A 9 4.68 1.56 7.98
C VAL A 9 3.41 2.22 7.45
N LEU A 10 2.35 1.44 7.19
CA LEU A 10 1.09 1.96 6.68
C LEU A 10 0.40 2.87 7.70
N GLU A 11 0.38 2.48 8.98
CA GLU A 11 -0.19 3.26 10.07
C GLU A 11 0.58 4.57 10.26
N GLU A 12 1.91 4.51 10.22
CA GLU A 12 2.76 5.70 10.28
C GLU A 12 2.47 6.65 9.12
N ALA A 13 2.36 6.13 7.90
CA ALA A 13 2.06 6.92 6.72
C ALA A 13 0.69 7.61 6.80
N PHE A 14 -0.33 6.88 7.27
CA PHE A 14 -1.66 7.42 7.48
C PHE A 14 -1.66 8.54 8.53
N SER A 15 -1.04 8.31 9.68
CA SER A 15 -0.93 9.29 10.76
C SER A 15 -0.23 10.58 10.31
N LYS A 16 0.80 10.46 9.47
CA LYS A 16 1.57 11.59 8.94
C LYS A 16 0.99 12.21 7.66
N GLY A 17 -0.01 11.58 7.04
CA GLY A 17 -0.53 11.98 5.73
C GLY A 17 0.52 11.88 4.61
N SER A 18 1.51 11.00 4.77
CA SER A 18 2.61 10.76 3.84
C SER A 18 2.19 9.89 2.66
N VAL A 19 2.98 9.93 1.59
CA VAL A 19 2.81 9.04 0.44
C VAL A 19 3.56 7.75 0.71
N VAL A 20 2.97 6.61 0.32
CA VAL A 20 3.60 5.30 0.36
C VAL A 20 3.78 4.75 -1.05
N SER A 21 4.86 4.00 -1.25
CA SER A 21 5.03 3.08 -2.37
C SER A 21 4.80 1.65 -1.87
N LEU A 22 3.91 0.92 -2.53
CA LEU A 22 3.53 -0.45 -2.16
C LEU A 22 3.91 -1.41 -3.27
N GLN A 23 4.78 -2.35 -2.94
CA GLN A 23 5.12 -3.46 -3.82
C GLN A 23 4.19 -4.63 -3.52
N MET A 24 3.44 -5.06 -4.55
CA MET A 24 2.51 -6.18 -4.44
C MET A 24 3.25 -7.53 -4.47
N ALA A 25 2.72 -8.51 -3.75
CA ALA A 25 3.27 -9.86 -3.63
C ALA A 25 2.85 -10.79 -4.78
N GLU A 26 1.71 -10.51 -5.42
CA GLU A 26 1.20 -11.29 -6.55
C GLU A 26 1.81 -10.79 -7.86
N LEU A 27 2.16 -11.75 -8.73
CA LEU A 27 2.44 -11.47 -10.12
C LEU A 27 1.10 -11.29 -10.84
N ASN A 28 1.01 -10.32 -11.73
CA ASN A 28 -0.12 -10.18 -12.63
C ASN A 28 -0.20 -11.40 -13.59
N GLU A 29 -1.24 -11.45 -14.41
CA GLU A 29 -1.46 -12.54 -15.38
C GLU A 29 -0.29 -12.75 -16.36
N GLU A 30 0.57 -11.75 -16.52
CA GLU A 30 1.77 -11.77 -17.37
C GLU A 30 3.04 -12.24 -16.63
N HIS A 31 2.91 -12.75 -15.40
CA HIS A 31 4.01 -13.14 -14.52
C HIS A 31 4.97 -11.98 -14.20
N MET A 32 4.51 -10.74 -14.32
CA MET A 32 5.23 -9.55 -13.90
C MET A 32 4.72 -9.10 -12.55
N TYR A 33 5.58 -8.49 -11.73
CA TYR A 33 5.09 -7.81 -10.54
C TYR A 33 4.09 -6.73 -10.96
N GLU A 34 2.94 -6.66 -10.29
CA GLU A 34 2.06 -5.50 -10.47
C GLU A 34 2.84 -4.22 -10.24
N ALA A 35 2.54 -3.18 -11.02
CA ALA A 35 3.18 -1.89 -10.88
C ALA A 35 3.02 -1.39 -9.44
N ASP A 36 4.10 -0.85 -8.86
CA ASP A 36 4.09 -0.35 -7.49
C ASP A 36 2.96 0.67 -7.32
N LEU A 37 2.07 0.41 -6.35
CA LEU A 37 0.97 1.32 -6.06
C LEU A 37 1.52 2.47 -5.21
N THR A 38 1.45 3.68 -5.75
CA THR A 38 1.90 4.89 -5.05
C THR A 38 0.74 5.80 -4.70
N GLY A 39 0.58 6.12 -3.42
CA GLY A 39 -0.49 7.02 -2.99
C GLY A 39 -0.51 7.26 -1.48
N LYS A 40 -1.52 8.00 -1.01
CA LYS A 40 -1.74 8.23 0.42
C LYS A 40 -2.68 7.20 0.97
N VAL A 41 -2.33 6.59 2.10
CA VAL A 41 -3.30 5.82 2.88
C VAL A 41 -4.31 6.81 3.45
N ILE A 42 -5.60 6.61 3.17
CA ILE A 42 -6.68 7.49 3.61
C ILE A 42 -7.68 6.80 4.56
N SER A 43 -7.63 5.48 4.66
CA SER A 43 -8.46 4.72 5.61
C SER A 43 -7.95 3.28 5.77
N PHE A 44 -8.31 2.66 6.90
CA PHE A 44 -8.14 1.25 7.20
C PHE A 44 -9.50 0.62 7.47
N LEU A 45 -9.71 -0.59 6.95
CA LEU A 45 -10.84 -1.42 7.31
C LEU A 45 -10.38 -2.88 7.39
N GLU A 46 -10.36 -3.41 8.60
CA GLU A 46 -9.86 -4.76 8.88
C GLU A 46 -8.45 -4.96 8.29
N ASN A 47 -8.28 -5.92 7.38
CA ASN A 47 -7.01 -6.22 6.73
C ASN A 47 -6.84 -5.50 5.38
N ARG A 48 -7.53 -4.37 5.19
CA ARG A 48 -7.52 -3.60 3.93
C ARG A 48 -7.19 -2.15 4.19
N ILE A 49 -6.49 -1.56 3.23
CA ILE A 49 -6.22 -0.12 3.17
C ILE A 49 -6.89 0.49 1.94
N TYR A 50 -7.23 1.77 2.08
CA TYR A 50 -7.69 2.61 1.00
C TYR A 50 -6.56 3.57 0.65
N VAL A 51 -6.08 3.49 -0.59
CA VAL A 51 -4.97 4.30 -1.08
C VAL A 51 -5.48 5.28 -2.12
N GLN A 52 -5.32 6.57 -1.87
CA GLN A 52 -5.61 7.62 -2.85
C GLN A 52 -4.37 7.90 -3.69
N GLU A 53 -4.45 7.60 -4.99
CA GLU A 53 -3.43 7.92 -5.97
C GLU A 53 -3.40 9.43 -6.27
N LYS A 54 -2.31 9.91 -6.87
CA LYS A 54 -2.12 11.34 -7.22
C LYS A 54 -3.25 11.93 -8.09
N LYS A 55 -3.89 11.11 -8.91
CA LYS A 55 -5.02 11.52 -9.79
C LYS A 55 -6.38 11.49 -9.07
N GLY A 56 -6.41 11.16 -7.78
CA GLY A 56 -7.63 11.07 -6.97
C GLY A 56 -8.36 9.73 -7.04
N ALA A 57 -7.87 8.77 -7.85
CA ALA A 57 -8.37 7.41 -7.86
C ALA A 57 -8.11 6.74 -6.50
N ILE A 58 -9.07 5.94 -6.03
CA ILE A 58 -8.96 5.20 -4.78
C ILE A 58 -8.83 3.72 -5.11
N GLN A 59 -7.75 3.11 -4.63
CA GLN A 59 -7.50 1.68 -4.72
C GLN A 59 -7.73 1.03 -3.35
N ILE A 60 -8.34 -0.15 -3.35
CA ILE A 60 -8.51 -0.96 -2.15
C ILE A 60 -7.50 -2.09 -2.21
N VAL A 61 -6.62 -2.16 -1.22
CA VAL A 61 -5.53 -3.14 -1.19
C VAL A 61 -5.61 -3.98 0.06
N SER A 62 -5.50 -5.30 -0.09
CA SER A 62 -5.33 -6.22 1.05
C SER A 62 -3.89 -6.15 1.55
N ILE A 63 -3.69 -5.95 2.85
CA ILE A 63 -2.35 -5.86 3.44
C ILE A 63 -1.57 -7.17 3.24
N GLU A 64 -2.26 -8.31 3.26
CA GLU A 64 -1.68 -9.63 2.97
C GLU A 64 -1.07 -9.76 1.58
N LYS A 65 -1.51 -8.94 0.62
CA LYS A 65 -0.97 -8.92 -0.73
C LYS A 65 0.20 -7.97 -0.90
N ILE A 66 0.63 -7.28 0.16
CA ILE A 66 1.76 -6.35 0.12
C ILE A 66 3.02 -7.13 0.50
N ARG A 67 4.05 -7.04 -0.34
CA ARG A 67 5.36 -7.63 -0.08
C ARG A 67 6.28 -6.65 0.68
N HIS A 68 6.18 -5.39 0.31
CA HIS A 68 7.00 -4.30 0.83
C HIS A 68 6.20 -3.00 0.80
N ALA A 69 6.39 -2.18 1.82
CA ALA A 69 5.81 -0.85 1.91
C ALA A 69 6.90 0.12 2.38
N GLU A 70 6.95 1.30 1.75
CA GLU A 70 7.91 2.34 2.09
C GLU A 70 7.21 3.71 2.07
N ILE A 71 7.52 4.56 3.05
CA ILE A 71 7.11 5.97 3.04
C ILE A 71 8.07 6.74 2.15
N ILE A 72 7.53 7.45 1.17
CA ILE A 72 8.30 8.27 0.24
C ILE A 72 8.01 9.76 0.46
N TYR A 73 9.04 10.60 0.31
CA TYR A 73 9.03 12.04 0.56
C TYR A 73 8.94 12.86 -0.74
#